data_AF-A0A1H3B7B1-F1
#
_entry.id   AF-A0A1H3B7B1-F1
#
_cell.length_a   1.000
_cell.length_b   1.000
_cell.length_c   1.000
_cell.angle_alpha   90.00
_cell.angle_beta   90.00
_cell.angle_gamma   90.00
#
_symmetry.space_group_name_H-M   'P 1'
#
loop_
_entity.id
_entity.type
_entity.pdbx_description
1 polymer ?
#
loop_
_entity_poly.entity_id
_entity_poly.type
_entity_poly.pdbx_seq_one_letter_code
_entity_poly.pdbx_strand_id
1 'polypeptide(L)'
;MSIDVQQVTDAVIATASEVIDADVTLIRSFQRRQVEALAQQAAFIAAGIASGDITENTRDFFLDELEHMAESFVKTLVRLSHVLFEKIWNAVMQVLWQAIEGAIGTALPLPRLA
;
A
#
# COMPACT_ATOMS: atom_id res chain seq x y z
N MET A 1 9.52 -0.62 -37.13
CA MET A 1 8.05 -0.81 -37.22
C MET A 1 7.38 0.44 -36.68
N SER A 2 6.14 0.76 -37.10
CA SER A 2 5.35 1.83 -36.47
C SER A 2 4.71 1.33 -35.17
N ILE A 3 4.60 2.20 -34.17
CA ILE A 3 3.90 1.91 -32.91
C ILE A 3 2.38 1.88 -33.18
N ASP A 4 1.70 0.83 -32.71
CA ASP A 4 0.25 0.79 -32.59
C ASP A 4 -0.15 1.43 -31.25
N VAL A 5 -0.71 2.64 -31.32
CA VAL A 5 -1.07 3.43 -30.13
C VAL A 5 -2.16 2.74 -29.31
N GLN A 6 -3.11 2.07 -29.97
CA GLN A 6 -4.20 1.40 -29.26
C GLN A 6 -3.66 0.19 -28.50
N GLN A 7 -2.83 -0.61 -29.15
CA GLN A 7 -2.19 -1.76 -28.51
C GLN A 7 -1.34 -1.35 -27.29
N VAL A 8 -0.56 -0.27 -27.40
CA VAL A 8 0.23 0.24 -26.28
C VAL A 8 -0.66 0.76 -25.16
N THR A 9 -1.74 1.46 -25.49
CA THR A 9 -2.70 1.97 -24.50
C THR A 9 -3.33 0.82 -23.72
N ASP A 10 -3.80 -0.23 -24.41
CA ASP A 10 -4.42 -1.39 -23.79
C ASP A 10 -3.42 -2.16 -22.91
N ALA A 11 -2.17 -2.30 -23.36
CA ALA A 11 -1.11 -2.93 -22.57
C ALA A 11 -0.75 -2.15 -21.30
N VAL A 12 -0.65 -0.82 -21.39
CA VAL A 12 -0.40 0.05 -20.23
C VAL A 12 -1.52 -0.08 -19.20
N ILE A 13 -2.78 -0.04 -19.64
CA ILE A 13 -3.93 -0.18 -18.75
C ILE A 13 -3.93 -1.56 -18.09
N ALA A 14 -3.76 -2.63 -18.87
CA ALA A 14 -3.75 -4.00 -18.35
C ALA A 14 -2.67 -4.21 -17.28
N THR A 15 -1.43 -3.82 -17.58
CA THR A 15 -0.31 -3.96 -16.65
C THR A 15 -0.49 -3.11 -15.38
N ALA A 16 -1.00 -1.88 -15.50
CA ALA A 16 -1.28 -1.06 -14.33
C ALA A 16 -2.38 -1.69 -13.45
N SER A 17 -3.44 -2.22 -14.06
CA SER A 17 -4.53 -2.92 -13.37
C SER A 17 -4.04 -4.18 -12.65
N GLU A 18 -3.18 -4.98 -13.27
CA GLU A 18 -2.59 -6.18 -12.63
C GLU A 18 -1.80 -5.85 -11.36
N VAL A 19 -0.97 -4.79 -11.42
CA VAL A 19 -0.21 -4.31 -10.25
C VAL A 19 -1.17 -3.83 -9.15
N ILE A 20 -2.18 -3.04 -9.53
CA ILE A 20 -3.18 -2.53 -8.59
C ILE A 20 -3.92 -3.67 -7.90
N ASP A 21 -4.42 -4.65 -8.64
CA ASP A 21 -5.24 -5.73 -8.08
C ASP A 21 -4.47 -6.60 -7.07
N ALA A 22 -3.21 -6.93 -7.41
CA ALA A 22 -2.34 -7.71 -6.53
C ALA A 22 -2.05 -6.97 -5.21
N ASP A 23 -1.63 -5.71 -5.30
CA ASP A 23 -1.20 -4.94 -4.13
C ASP A 23 -2.39 -4.41 -3.31
N VAL A 24 -3.53 -4.07 -3.92
CA VAL A 24 -4.76 -3.71 -3.20
C VAL A 24 -5.24 -4.88 -2.36
N THR A 25 -5.14 -6.11 -2.86
CA THR A 25 -5.48 -7.30 -2.08
C THR A 25 -4.58 -7.43 -0.84
N LEU A 26 -3.28 -7.22 -1.01
CA LEU A 26 -2.32 -7.25 0.09
C LEU A 26 -2.63 -6.15 1.13
N ILE A 27 -2.82 -4.91 0.68
CA ILE A 27 -3.13 -3.75 1.52
C ILE A 27 -4.43 -3.97 2.30
N ARG A 28 -5.49 -4.44 1.64
CA ARG A 28 -6.77 -4.77 2.31
C ARG A 28 -6.59 -5.82 3.40
N SER A 29 -5.79 -6.86 3.13
CA SER A 29 -5.52 -7.90 4.12
C SER A 29 -4.77 -7.36 5.34
N PHE A 30 -3.80 -6.47 5.12
CA PHE A 30 -3.07 -5.79 6.18
C PHE A 30 -4.00 -4.89 7.00
N GLN A 31 -4.78 -4.02 6.33
CA GLN A 31 -5.73 -3.12 6.96
C GLN A 31 -6.68 -3.87 7.89
N ARG A 32 -7.26 -4.99 7.40
CA ARG A 32 -8.17 -5.81 8.20
C ARG A 32 -7.51 -6.30 9.49
N ARG A 33 -6.33 -6.93 9.41
CA ARG A 33 -5.63 -7.46 10.58
C ARG A 33 -5.27 -6.36 11.59
N GLN A 34 -4.78 -5.21 11.11
CA GLN A 34 -4.38 -4.13 12.00
C GLN A 34 -5.58 -3.47 12.69
N VAL A 35 -6.67 -3.24 11.96
CA VAL A 35 -7.89 -2.66 12.54
C VAL A 35 -8.54 -3.63 13.52
N GLU A 36 -8.55 -4.93 13.24
CA GLU A 36 -8.98 -5.96 14.19
C GLU A 36 -8.15 -5.94 15.48
N ALA A 37 -6.82 -5.82 15.37
CA ALA A 37 -5.94 -5.69 16.53
C ALA A 37 -6.19 -4.41 17.35
N LEU A 38 -6.41 -3.27 16.69
CA LEU A 38 -6.78 -2.01 17.36
C LEU A 38 -8.11 -2.14 18.11
N ALA A 39 -9.12 -2.75 17.48
CA ALA A 39 -10.41 -2.98 18.09
C ALA A 39 -10.30 -3.92 19.31
N GLN A 40 -9.50 -4.99 19.19
CA GLN A 40 -9.24 -5.91 20.28
C GLN A 40 -8.52 -5.23 21.45
N GLN A 41 -7.52 -4.38 21.17
CA GLN A 41 -6.82 -3.60 22.18
C GLN A 41 -7.77 -2.62 22.89
N ALA A 42 -8.62 -1.92 22.14
CA ALA A 42 -9.63 -1.04 22.72
C ALA A 42 -10.60 -1.80 23.65
N ALA A 43 -11.01 -3.01 23.26
CA ALA A 43 -11.85 -3.87 24.09
C ALA A 43 -11.13 -4.30 25.38
N PHE A 44 -9.85 -4.65 25.32
CA PHE A 44 -9.05 -4.98 26.50
C PHE A 44 -8.89 -3.80 27.45
N ILE A 45 -8.64 -2.61 26.93
CA ILE A 45 -8.55 -1.40 27.74
C ILE A 45 -9.89 -1.12 28.42
N ALA A 46 -11.00 -1.18 27.68
CA ALA A 46 -12.33 -0.97 28.25
C ALA A 46 -12.65 -1.97 29.37
N ALA A 47 -12.34 -3.25 29.17
CA ALA A 47 -12.53 -4.30 30.17
C ALA A 47 -11.66 -4.06 31.41
N GLY A 48 -10.38 -3.72 31.23
CA GLY A 48 -9.46 -3.43 32.33
C GLY A 48 -9.87 -2.21 33.15
N ILE A 49 -10.42 -1.17 32.51
CA ILE A 49 -10.98 -0.02 33.23
C ILE A 49 -12.21 -0.43 34.04
N ALA A 50 -13.10 -1.24 33.45
CA ALA A 50 -14.32 -1.69 34.12
C ALA A 50 -14.06 -2.63 35.30
N SER A 51 -13.03 -3.49 35.22
CA SER A 51 -12.63 -4.39 36.31
C SER A 51 -11.82 -3.69 37.40
N GLY A 52 -11.22 -2.54 37.09
CA GLY A 52 -10.29 -1.82 37.97
C GLY A 52 -8.84 -2.27 37.83
N ASP A 53 -8.53 -3.21 36.93
CA ASP A 53 -7.15 -3.61 36.61
C ASP A 53 -6.35 -2.46 35.97
N ILE A 54 -7.04 -1.61 35.19
CA ILE A 54 -6.53 -0.33 34.70
C ILE A 54 -7.09 0.77 35.61
N THR A 55 -6.23 1.23 36.52
CA THR A 55 -6.53 2.29 37.46
C THR A 55 -6.53 3.67 36.79
N GLU A 56 -7.03 4.69 37.50
CA GLU A 56 -6.97 6.08 37.04
C GLU A 56 -5.53 6.55 36.73
N ASN A 57 -4.55 6.10 37.53
CA ASN A 57 -3.14 6.47 37.34
C ASN A 57 -2.50 5.83 36.10
N THR A 58 -3.03 4.72 35.60
CA THR A 58 -2.46 3.98 34.47
C THR A 58 -3.30 4.09 33.21
N ARG A 59 -4.52 4.65 33.31
CA ARG A 59 -5.47 4.78 32.19
C ARG A 59 -4.87 5.52 31.00
N ASP A 60 -4.31 6.70 31.24
CA ASP A 60 -3.80 7.56 30.17
C ASP A 60 -2.68 6.87 29.40
N PHE A 61 -1.78 6.18 30.12
CA PHE A 61 -0.73 5.36 29.49
C PHE A 61 -1.31 4.33 28.50
N PHE A 62 -2.36 3.59 28.86
CA PHE A 62 -2.95 2.60 27.95
C PHE A 62 -3.69 3.24 26.76
N LEU A 63 -4.31 4.41 26.97
CA LEU A 63 -4.99 5.15 25.90
C LEU A 63 -3.99 5.76 24.92
N ASP A 64 -2.90 6.33 25.41
CA ASP A 64 -1.81 6.86 24.60
C ASP A 64 -1.16 5.75 23.75
N GLU A 65 -0.95 4.57 24.33
CA GLU A 65 -0.44 3.42 23.58
C GLU A 65 -1.40 2.99 22.45
N LEU A 66 -2.72 3.00 22.69
CA LEU A 66 -3.70 2.73 21.64
C LEU A 66 -3.65 3.79 20.53
N GLU A 67 -3.47 5.06 20.87
CA GLU A 67 -3.27 6.15 19.91
C GLU A 67 -2.00 5.93 19.07
N HIS A 68 -0.88 5.58 19.71
CA HIS A 68 0.38 5.27 19.02
C HIS A 68 0.26 4.06 18.08
N MET A 69 -0.50 3.04 18.46
CA MET A 69 -0.81 1.91 17.58
C MET A 69 -1.60 2.37 16.34
N ALA A 70 -2.60 3.23 16.52
CA ALA A 70 -3.40 3.77 15.42
C ALA A 70 -2.55 4.65 14.48
N GLU A 71 -1.69 5.50 15.04
CA GLU A 71 -0.76 6.33 14.27
C GLU A 71 0.22 5.46 13.44
N SER A 72 0.77 4.42 14.07
CA SER A 72 1.69 3.48 13.42
C SER A 72 1.01 2.72 12.28
N PHE A 73 -0.26 2.35 12.45
CA PHE A 73 -1.07 1.76 11.38
C PHE A 73 -1.17 2.71 10.17
N VAL A 74 -1.54 3.97 10.39
CA VAL A 74 -1.67 4.96 9.31
C VAL A 74 -0.33 5.21 8.61
N LYS A 75 0.76 5.40 9.35
CA LYS A 75 2.11 5.58 8.79
C LYS A 75 2.52 4.39 7.92
N THR A 76 2.22 3.18 8.35
CA THR A 76 2.51 1.97 7.57
C THR A 76 1.67 1.92 6.30
N LEU A 77 0.39 2.25 6.37
CA LEU A 77 -0.50 2.28 5.21
C LEU A 77 -0.02 3.29 4.15
N VAL A 78 0.44 4.47 4.57
CA VAL A 78 1.03 5.47 3.67
C VAL A 78 2.26 4.92 2.95
N ARG A 79 3.17 4.26 3.68
CA ARG A 79 4.36 3.63 3.09
C ARG A 79 4.01 2.54 2.08
N LEU A 80 3.04 1.68 2.41
CA LEU A 80 2.56 0.64 1.48
C LEU A 80 1.95 1.26 0.21
N SER A 81 1.24 2.38 0.34
CA SER A 81 0.64 3.09 -0.79
C SER A 81 1.70 3.71 -1.71
N HIS A 82 2.78 4.25 -1.14
CA HIS A 82 3.92 4.75 -1.93
C HIS A 82 4.54 3.64 -2.78
N VAL A 83 4.80 2.47 -2.19
CA VAL A 83 5.36 1.32 -2.90
C VAL A 83 4.44 0.85 -4.03
N LEU A 84 3.12 0.89 -3.82
CA LEU A 84 2.15 0.61 -4.89
C LEU A 84 2.31 1.59 -6.06
N PHE A 85 2.38 2.90 -5.79
CA PHE A 85 2.55 3.91 -6.83
C PHE A 85 3.88 3.75 -7.57
N GLU A 86 4.98 3.43 -6.87
CA GLU A 86 6.28 3.13 -7.48
C GLU A 86 6.20 1.95 -8.45
N LYS A 87 5.54 0.86 -8.04
CA LYS A 87 5.35 -0.31 -8.91
C LYS A 87 4.51 0.00 -10.13
N ILE A 88 3.41 0.74 -9.97
CA ILE A 88 2.54 1.15 -11.09
C ILE A 88 3.38 1.97 -12.09
N TRP A 89 4.11 2.98 -11.61
CA TRP A 89 4.98 3.79 -12.46
C TRP A 89 6.00 2.92 -13.21
N ASN A 90 6.72 2.06 -12.51
CA ASN A 90 7.75 1.21 -13.10
C ASN A 90 7.17 0.27 -14.17
N ALA A 91 5.99 -0.30 -13.92
CA ALA A 91 5.32 -1.18 -14.86
C ALA A 91 4.83 -0.44 -16.11
N VAL A 92 4.26 0.76 -15.96
CA VAL A 92 3.86 1.62 -17.08
C VAL A 92 5.07 2.02 -17.92
N MET A 93 6.15 2.49 -17.29
CA MET A 93 7.36 2.90 -17.99
C MET A 93 8.00 1.73 -18.74
N GLN A 94 7.94 0.52 -18.19
CA GLN A 94 8.42 -0.68 -18.86
C GLN A 94 7.68 -0.96 -20.16
N VAL A 95 6.34 -0.92 -20.16
CA VAL A 95 5.53 -1.13 -21.38
C VAL A 95 5.85 -0.08 -22.44
N LEU A 96 5.91 1.20 -22.03
CA LEU A 96 6.21 2.31 -22.95
C LEU A 96 7.61 2.17 -23.55
N TRP A 97 8.62 1.84 -22.75
CA TRP A 97 9.99 1.64 -23.24
C TRP A 97 10.08 0.47 -24.21
N GLN A 98 9.46 -0.67 -23.88
CA GLN A 98 9.45 -1.84 -24.77
C GLN A 98 8.84 -1.51 -26.14
N ALA A 99 7.76 -0.71 -26.16
CA ALA A 99 7.15 -0.27 -27.40
C ALA A 99 8.11 0.60 -28.23
N ILE A 100 8.83 1.53 -27.60
CA ILE A 100 9.82 2.40 -28.26
C ILE A 100 10.99 1.57 -28.79
N GLU A 101 11.57 0.70 -27.95
CA GLU A 101 12.69 -0.17 -28.31
C GLU A 101 12.33 -1.07 -29.49
N GLY A 102 11.12 -1.65 -29.51
CA GLY A 102 10.61 -2.44 -30.62
C GLY A 102 10.45 -1.64 -31.92
N ALA A 103 10.13 -0.34 -31.82
CA ALA A 103 10.00 0.54 -32.98
C ALA A 103 11.35 0.94 -33.57
N ILE A 104 12.32 1.31 -32.72
CA ILE A 104 13.65 1.80 -33.13
C ILE A 104 14.71 0.70 -33.28
N GLY A 105 14.43 -0.51 -32.82
CA GLY A 105 15.34 -1.67 -32.89
C GLY A 105 16.59 -1.54 -32.01
N THR A 106 16.55 -0.69 -30.98
CA THR A 106 17.69 -0.40 -30.09
C THR A 106 17.21 -0.33 -28.64
N ALA A 107 17.98 -0.90 -27.72
CA ALA A 107 17.68 -0.85 -26.29
C ALA A 107 17.95 0.54 -25.71
N LEU A 108 17.08 0.97 -24.80
CA LEU A 108 17.15 2.24 -24.09
C LEU A 108 17.34 2.01 -22.59
N PRO A 109 18.03 2.91 -21.88
CA PRO A 109 18.10 2.84 -20.43
C PRO A 109 16.69 3.06 -19.85
N LEU A 110 16.15 2.05 -19.16
CA LEU A 110 14.83 2.10 -18.54
C LEU A 110 14.88 2.91 -17.22
N PRO A 111 14.13 4.02 -17.10
CA PRO A 111 14.01 4.74 -15.84
C PRO A 111 13.27 3.91 -14.78
N ARG A 112 13.67 4.07 -13.51
CA ARG A 112 12.97 3.48 -12.37
C ARG A 112 12.69 4.53 -11.31
N LEU A 113 11.48 4.49 -10.78
CA LEU A 113 11.10 5.18 -9.55
C LEU A 113 11.42 4.26 -8.37
N ALA A 114 12.07 4.83 -7.37
CA ALA A 114 12.58 4.16 -6.17
C ALA A 114 12.03 4.82 -4.91
#